data_AF-A0A2E8S1W4-F1
#
_entry.id   AF-A0A2E8S1W4-F1
#
_cell.length_a   1.000
_cell.length_b   1.000
_cell.length_c   1.000
_cell.angle_alpha   90.00
_cell.angle_beta   90.00
_cell.angle_gamma   90.00
#
_symmetry.space_group_name_H-M   'P 1'
#
loop_
_entity.id
_entity.type
_entity.pdbx_description
1 polymer ?
#
loop_
_entity_poly.entity_id
_entity_poly.type
_entity_poly.pdbx_seq_one_letter_code
_entity_poly.pdbx_strand_id
1 'polypeptide(L)'
;MFGRTLIIGFLLALLIGCQGQSALDGPSPHTLTQSGALSSPDECPNGGVELEHGFDTNSNGTLDAEEVQQTYVLCNGTDGNSSDPALSDQIEALENTLLVVQDQVETLNNALAESQTEVANLRTELEQSQGDLALAQLELDNKADLASLATVATTGSSTDLVDSSNLVTNLELTALLSSYVQLDQLATVATTGSIYDLSDADAALTANNCCQQEAILVELANYIDVDSEQDRVIFEGADIYVTDGTGTTACDGDCTGRGNLVVGYNENDGNKDRDGSHNLIVGPLHAYDSYGGFIAGYENGIMDPHTAVSGGFGNVVFGTYGSISGGLYNMVESSYGSIGGGTYNLAQGEAATVVGGEYNESKGTNTTIAGGYFNVAEEINATVTGGSYNRADGIAATVSGGFTNHAAALYSSVSGGTLNDATGAYSSITGGHSNVASGEYGTVLGGRYNDANGKGCTISGGLNNDAPGEHASVNGGYDNTANGEFGSVLGGRYNDAGGMFSVVVGGSAWQTDIELAILPPL
;
A
#
# COMPACT_ATOMS: atom_id res chain seq x y z
N MET A 1 16.42 -36.07 -4.45
CA MET A 1 17.57 -35.28 -4.96
C MET A 1 17.30 -34.78 -6.39
N PHE A 2 16.10 -34.22 -6.66
CA PHE A 2 15.67 -33.73 -7.98
C PHE A 2 14.93 -32.36 -7.89
N GLY A 3 15.07 -31.64 -6.77
CA GLY A 3 14.31 -30.40 -6.50
C GLY A 3 15.11 -29.10 -6.57
N ARG A 4 16.29 -29.08 -7.22
CA ARG A 4 17.16 -27.87 -7.22
C ARG A 4 17.66 -27.41 -8.58
N THR A 5 17.22 -28.02 -9.68
CA THR A 5 17.65 -27.63 -11.04
C THR A 5 16.58 -26.88 -11.83
N LEU A 6 15.33 -26.81 -11.33
CA LEU A 6 14.23 -26.15 -12.05
C LEU A 6 14.19 -24.62 -11.88
N ILE A 7 14.84 -24.07 -10.84
CA ILE A 7 14.75 -22.63 -10.50
C ILE A 7 15.88 -21.79 -11.13
N ILE A 8 16.97 -22.43 -11.61
CA ILE A 8 18.06 -21.70 -12.29
C ILE A 8 17.81 -21.54 -13.80
N GLY A 9 16.93 -22.36 -14.39
CA GLY A 9 16.56 -22.25 -15.81
C GLY A 9 15.58 -21.11 -16.13
N PHE A 10 14.71 -20.74 -15.17
CA PHE A 10 13.72 -19.68 -15.37
C PHE A 10 14.28 -18.28 -15.13
N LEU A 11 15.38 -18.17 -14.37
CA LEU A 11 16.04 -16.89 -14.06
C LEU A 11 17.11 -16.46 -15.08
N LEU A 12 17.47 -17.30 -16.06
CA LEU A 12 18.48 -16.96 -17.08
C LEU A 12 17.89 -16.52 -18.43
N ALA A 13 16.57 -16.57 -18.62
CA ALA A 13 15.90 -16.12 -19.85
C ALA A 13 15.36 -14.67 -19.77
N LEU A 14 15.52 -14.00 -18.62
CA LEU A 14 15.07 -12.62 -18.38
C LEU A 14 16.15 -11.54 -18.58
N LEU A 15 17.33 -11.90 -19.11
CA LEU A 15 18.47 -10.97 -19.30
C LEU A 15 19.02 -10.87 -20.73
N ILE A 16 18.31 -11.36 -21.74
CA ILE A 16 18.69 -11.11 -23.15
C ILE A 16 17.44 -10.72 -23.94
N GLY A 17 17.18 -9.41 -23.99
CA GLY A 17 16.06 -8.86 -24.75
C GLY A 17 16.09 -7.34 -24.90
N CYS A 18 17.27 -6.72 -24.83
CA CYS A 18 17.45 -5.35 -25.31
C CYS A 18 18.20 -5.44 -26.64
N GLN A 19 17.47 -5.53 -27.76
CA GLN A 19 17.81 -4.90 -29.05
C GLN A 19 16.51 -4.77 -29.86
N GLY A 20 16.37 -3.63 -30.53
CA GLY A 20 15.11 -3.15 -31.09
C GLY A 20 14.63 -3.85 -32.37
N GLN A 21 13.49 -3.29 -32.82
CA GLN A 21 12.81 -3.45 -34.10
C GLN A 21 11.93 -4.70 -34.31
N SER A 22 10.62 -4.42 -34.33
CA SER A 22 9.66 -4.85 -35.35
C SER A 22 9.45 -6.36 -35.54
N ALA A 23 8.60 -6.97 -34.71
CA ALA A 23 7.89 -8.21 -35.04
C ALA A 23 6.57 -8.31 -34.25
N LEU A 24 5.63 -7.40 -34.51
CA LEU A 24 4.21 -7.60 -34.22
C LEU A 24 3.54 -7.98 -35.54
N ASP A 25 3.56 -9.28 -35.85
CA ASP A 25 2.57 -9.96 -36.71
C ASP A 25 2.93 -11.46 -36.74
N GLY A 26 2.50 -12.14 -35.69
CA GLY A 26 2.36 -13.59 -35.64
C GLY A 26 1.21 -13.91 -34.67
N PRO A 27 0.29 -14.83 -34.99
CA PRO A 27 -0.80 -15.16 -34.08
C PRO A 27 -0.20 -15.67 -32.76
N SER A 28 -0.63 -15.09 -31.64
CA SER A 28 -0.25 -15.56 -30.32
C SER A 28 -0.58 -17.06 -30.22
N PRO A 29 0.38 -17.94 -29.84
CA PRO A 29 0.09 -19.37 -29.73
C PRO A 29 -1.03 -19.58 -28.71
N HIS A 30 -2.11 -20.24 -29.14
CA HIS A 30 -3.21 -20.59 -28.26
C HIS A 30 -2.88 -21.91 -27.56
N THR A 31 -3.12 -21.97 -26.25
CA THR A 31 -3.01 -23.21 -25.49
C THR A 31 -4.25 -24.06 -25.73
N LEU A 32 -4.08 -25.31 -26.12
CA LEU A 32 -5.16 -26.27 -26.32
C LEU A 32 -5.01 -27.46 -25.38
N THR A 33 -6.14 -27.99 -24.93
CA THR A 33 -6.23 -29.27 -24.22
C THR A 33 -7.20 -30.17 -24.96
N GLN A 34 -6.74 -31.35 -25.35
CA GLN A 34 -7.53 -32.32 -26.10
C GLN A 34 -7.64 -33.63 -25.31
N SER A 35 -8.82 -34.27 -25.34
CA SER A 35 -9.03 -35.59 -24.75
C SER A 35 -9.02 -36.67 -25.83
N GLY A 36 -8.33 -37.77 -25.55
CA GLY A 36 -8.13 -38.91 -26.42
C GLY A 36 -8.38 -40.25 -25.73
N ALA A 37 -8.42 -41.31 -26.52
CA ALA A 37 -8.47 -42.68 -26.01
C ALA A 37 -7.07 -43.12 -25.56
N LEU A 38 -7.00 -43.88 -24.46
CA LEU A 38 -5.75 -44.34 -23.87
C LEU A 38 -4.86 -45.06 -24.89
N SER A 39 -3.64 -44.56 -25.06
CA SER A 39 -2.58 -45.19 -25.83
C SER A 39 -2.13 -46.56 -25.27
N SER A 40 -2.31 -46.79 -23.96
CA SER A 40 -2.03 -48.06 -23.26
C SER A 40 -3.18 -48.49 -22.32
N PRO A 41 -4.09 -49.38 -22.78
CA PRO A 41 -5.26 -49.80 -22.00
C PRO A 41 -4.93 -50.54 -20.70
N ASP A 42 -3.72 -51.12 -20.59
CA ASP A 42 -3.26 -51.86 -19.41
C ASP A 42 -2.94 -50.94 -18.22
N GLU A 43 -2.78 -49.64 -18.46
CA GLU A 43 -2.44 -48.63 -17.45
C GLU A 43 -3.66 -48.20 -16.62
N CYS A 44 -4.87 -48.32 -17.19
CA CYS A 44 -6.15 -48.08 -16.50
C CYS A 44 -7.10 -49.30 -16.65
N PRO A 45 -7.05 -50.29 -15.74
CA PRO A 45 -7.84 -51.53 -15.85
C PRO A 45 -9.37 -51.35 -15.93
N ASN A 46 -9.89 -50.21 -15.48
CA ASN A 46 -11.32 -49.87 -15.47
C ASN A 46 -11.70 -48.82 -16.55
N GLY A 47 -10.83 -48.60 -17.53
CA GLY A 47 -10.98 -47.53 -18.53
C GLY A 47 -10.56 -46.15 -18.00
N GLY A 48 -10.46 -45.18 -18.91
CA GLY A 48 -9.99 -43.82 -18.60
C GLY A 48 -9.88 -42.98 -19.88
N VAL A 49 -9.37 -41.77 -19.74
CA VAL A 49 -9.08 -40.84 -20.86
C VAL A 49 -7.65 -40.33 -20.76
N GLU A 50 -7.06 -40.05 -21.91
CA GLU A 50 -5.76 -39.39 -22.02
C GLU A 50 -6.01 -37.91 -22.33
N LEU A 51 -5.38 -37.00 -21.61
CA LEU A 51 -5.46 -35.56 -21.81
C LEU A 51 -4.11 -35.06 -22.31
N GLU A 52 -4.10 -34.46 -23.49
CA GLU A 52 -2.91 -33.87 -24.10
C GLU A 52 -3.01 -32.36 -24.02
N HIS A 53 -1.93 -31.72 -23.57
CA HIS A 53 -1.83 -30.27 -23.40
C HIS A 53 -0.61 -29.73 -24.16
N GLY A 54 -0.79 -28.64 -24.89
CA GLY A 54 0.27 -28.04 -25.69
C GLY A 54 -0.11 -26.70 -26.32
N PHE A 55 0.81 -26.16 -27.10
CA PHE A 55 0.59 -24.92 -27.85
C PHE A 55 0.25 -25.26 -29.30
N ASP A 56 -0.88 -24.74 -29.77
CA ASP A 56 -1.25 -24.79 -31.19
C ASP A 56 -0.39 -23.78 -31.95
N THR A 57 0.81 -24.23 -32.35
CA THR A 57 1.81 -23.37 -32.99
C THR A 57 1.45 -23.02 -34.43
N ASN A 58 0.58 -23.82 -35.05
CA ASN A 58 0.14 -23.62 -36.42
C ASN A 58 -1.30 -23.05 -36.52
N SER A 59 -1.96 -22.82 -35.38
CA SER A 59 -3.31 -22.26 -35.23
C SER A 59 -4.40 -23.04 -35.98
N ASN A 60 -4.28 -24.37 -36.07
CA ASN A 60 -5.23 -25.22 -36.81
C ASN A 60 -6.41 -25.72 -35.95
N GLY A 61 -6.42 -25.43 -34.65
CA GLY A 61 -7.49 -25.80 -33.71
C GLY A 61 -7.44 -27.25 -33.23
N THR A 62 -6.35 -27.98 -33.47
CA THR A 62 -6.08 -29.34 -33.01
C THR A 62 -4.67 -29.45 -32.48
N LEU A 63 -4.40 -30.37 -31.55
CA LEU A 63 -3.05 -30.58 -31.03
C LEU A 63 -2.36 -31.68 -31.85
N ASP A 64 -1.41 -31.31 -32.70
CA ASP A 64 -0.60 -32.29 -33.44
C ASP A 64 0.47 -32.93 -32.52
N ALA A 65 0.99 -34.12 -32.87
CA ALA A 65 1.88 -34.89 -32.00
C ALA A 65 3.18 -34.14 -31.62
N GLU A 66 3.66 -33.24 -32.48
CA GLU A 66 4.82 -32.38 -32.23
C GLU A 66 4.50 -31.15 -31.36
N GLU A 67 3.22 -30.85 -31.13
CA GLU A 67 2.73 -29.71 -30.35
C GLU A 67 2.38 -30.09 -28.91
N VAL A 68 2.21 -31.39 -28.64
CA VAL A 68 1.98 -31.95 -27.31
C VAL A 68 3.19 -31.69 -26.41
N GLN A 69 2.99 -30.92 -25.34
CA GLN A 69 4.02 -30.69 -24.34
C GLN A 69 3.90 -31.63 -23.14
N GLN A 70 2.66 -31.97 -22.77
CA GLN A 70 2.36 -32.83 -21.64
C GLN A 70 1.17 -33.73 -21.95
N THR A 71 1.26 -34.95 -21.43
CA THR A 71 0.20 -35.96 -21.53
C THR A 71 -0.13 -36.46 -20.14
N TYR A 72 -1.41 -36.45 -19.79
CA TYR A 72 -1.95 -36.91 -18.51
C TYR A 72 -2.90 -38.07 -18.74
N VAL A 73 -2.74 -39.15 -17.98
CA VAL A 73 -3.65 -40.30 -18.03
C VAL A 73 -4.58 -40.24 -16.83
N LEU A 74 -5.90 -40.20 -17.10
CA LEU A 74 -6.94 -40.15 -16.07
C LEU A 74 -7.72 -41.47 -16.08
N CYS A 75 -7.49 -42.31 -15.06
CA CYS A 75 -8.16 -43.61 -14.92
C CYS A 75 -9.50 -43.50 -14.17
N ASN A 76 -10.49 -44.32 -14.56
CA ASN A 76 -11.75 -44.46 -13.84
C ASN A 76 -11.57 -45.26 -12.52
N GLY A 77 -12.24 -44.80 -11.46
CA GLY A 77 -12.35 -45.52 -10.18
C GLY A 77 -13.22 -46.78 -10.25
N THR A 78 -13.08 -47.68 -9.28
CA THR A 78 -13.71 -49.03 -9.25
C THR A 78 -15.25 -49.04 -9.10
N ASP A 79 -15.87 -47.91 -8.85
CA ASP A 79 -17.27 -47.77 -8.43
C ASP A 79 -18.08 -46.70 -9.20
N GLY A 80 -17.51 -46.09 -10.25
CA GLY A 80 -18.25 -45.18 -11.13
C GLY A 80 -18.74 -43.88 -10.47
N ASN A 81 -18.36 -43.60 -9.22
CA ASN A 81 -18.51 -42.30 -8.58
C ASN A 81 -17.16 -41.58 -8.62
N SER A 82 -17.10 -40.54 -9.43
CA SER A 82 -15.92 -39.68 -9.59
C SER A 82 -15.83 -38.65 -8.46
N SER A 83 -14.99 -38.94 -7.46
CA SER A 83 -13.88 -38.06 -7.03
C SER A 83 -13.18 -38.68 -5.83
N ASP A 84 -11.87 -38.90 -5.95
CA ASP A 84 -11.01 -38.91 -4.76
C ASP A 84 -11.23 -37.55 -4.08
N PRO A 85 -11.64 -37.47 -2.79
CA PRO A 85 -11.80 -36.20 -2.09
C PRO A 85 -10.54 -35.33 -2.22
N ALA A 86 -9.37 -35.97 -2.24
CA ALA A 86 -8.10 -35.28 -2.43
C ALA A 86 -7.95 -34.64 -3.82
N LEU A 87 -8.60 -35.19 -4.86
CA LEU A 87 -8.59 -34.62 -6.21
C LEU A 87 -9.64 -33.53 -6.37
N SER A 88 -10.80 -33.65 -5.72
CA SER A 88 -11.82 -32.58 -5.68
C SER A 88 -11.27 -31.32 -5.01
N ASP A 89 -10.61 -31.49 -3.86
CA ASP A 89 -9.99 -30.39 -3.11
C ASP A 89 -8.82 -29.76 -3.91
N GLN A 90 -8.07 -30.58 -4.66
CA GLN A 90 -7.01 -30.08 -5.55
C GLN A 90 -7.57 -29.31 -6.76
N ILE A 91 -8.68 -29.75 -7.33
CA ILE A 91 -9.34 -29.05 -8.44
C ILE A 91 -9.89 -27.70 -7.95
N GLU A 92 -10.56 -27.68 -6.80
CA GLU A 92 -11.06 -26.43 -6.21
C GLU A 92 -9.91 -25.47 -5.85
N ALA A 93 -8.81 -25.98 -5.31
CA ALA A 93 -7.60 -25.18 -5.05
C ALA A 93 -6.99 -24.62 -6.35
N LEU A 94 -6.99 -25.41 -7.43
CA LEU A 94 -6.46 -24.99 -8.72
C LEU A 94 -7.39 -23.98 -9.41
N GLU A 95 -8.71 -24.13 -9.31
CA GLU A 95 -9.71 -23.18 -9.80
C GLU A 95 -9.61 -21.83 -9.06
N ASN A 96 -9.44 -21.86 -7.73
CA ASN A 96 -9.21 -20.66 -6.94
C ASN A 96 -7.88 -19.98 -7.30
N THR A 97 -6.83 -20.77 -7.54
CA THR A 97 -5.54 -20.24 -8.00
C THR A 97 -5.66 -19.62 -9.40
N LEU A 98 -6.43 -20.24 -10.30
CA LEU A 98 -6.66 -19.74 -11.65
C LEU A 98 -7.42 -18.41 -11.63
N LEU A 99 -8.41 -18.26 -10.76
CA LEU A 99 -9.14 -16.99 -10.56
C LEU A 99 -8.22 -15.87 -10.09
N VAL A 100 -7.33 -16.15 -9.11
CA VAL A 100 -6.34 -15.17 -8.64
C VAL A 100 -5.37 -14.75 -9.74
N VAL A 101 -4.91 -15.71 -10.56
CA VAL A 101 -4.02 -15.40 -11.68
C VAL A 101 -4.74 -14.58 -12.75
N GLN A 102 -6.02 -14.86 -13.02
CA GLN A 102 -6.82 -14.07 -13.96
C GLN A 102 -6.99 -12.61 -13.51
N ASP A 103 -7.28 -12.39 -12.23
CA ASP A 103 -7.40 -11.05 -11.63
C ASP A 103 -6.06 -10.28 -11.65
N GLN A 104 -4.95 -10.97 -11.37
CA GLN A 104 -3.61 -10.41 -11.49
C GLN A 104 -3.28 -10.00 -12.94
N VAL A 105 -3.68 -10.81 -13.93
CA VAL A 105 -3.46 -10.49 -15.35
C VAL A 105 -4.31 -9.29 -15.78
N GLU A 106 -5.56 -9.19 -15.33
CA GLU A 106 -6.41 -8.03 -15.60
C GLU A 106 -5.82 -6.76 -14.98
N THR A 107 -5.34 -6.85 -13.74
CA THR A 107 -4.65 -5.75 -13.06
C THR A 107 -3.39 -5.32 -13.82
N LEU A 108 -2.58 -6.27 -14.29
CA LEU A 108 -1.38 -5.97 -15.06
C LEU A 108 -1.70 -5.31 -16.41
N ASN A 109 -2.78 -5.74 -17.07
CA ASN A 109 -3.22 -5.16 -18.34
C ASN A 109 -3.71 -3.72 -18.16
N ASN A 110 -4.41 -3.42 -17.07
CA ASN A 110 -4.82 -2.06 -16.74
C ASN A 110 -3.61 -1.16 -16.46
N ALA A 111 -2.66 -1.63 -15.65
CA ALA A 111 -1.41 -0.92 -15.37
C ALA A 111 -0.58 -0.68 -16.64
N LEU A 112 -0.56 -1.65 -17.57
CA LEU A 112 0.11 -1.50 -18.87
C LEU A 112 -0.57 -0.42 -19.73
N ALA A 113 -1.91 -0.36 -19.74
CA ALA A 113 -2.66 0.66 -20.48
C ALA A 113 -2.43 2.08 -19.92
N GLU A 114 -2.34 2.21 -18.59
CA GLU A 114 -2.00 3.46 -17.91
C GLU A 114 -0.58 3.91 -18.26
N SER A 115 0.40 3.01 -18.15
CA SER A 115 1.79 3.30 -18.49
C SER A 115 1.96 3.68 -19.98
N GLN A 116 1.22 3.05 -20.89
CA GLN A 116 1.20 3.44 -22.30
C GLN A 116 0.63 4.84 -22.53
N THR A 117 -0.39 5.22 -21.76
CA THR A 117 -0.98 6.57 -21.81
C THR A 117 -0.01 7.62 -21.29
N GLU A 118 0.68 7.33 -20.19
CA GLU A 118 1.71 8.20 -19.62
C GLU A 118 2.88 8.41 -20.60
N VAL A 119 3.37 7.34 -21.22
CA VAL A 119 4.41 7.42 -22.25
C VAL A 119 3.96 8.25 -23.46
N ALA A 120 2.68 8.22 -23.82
CA ALA A 120 2.14 9.05 -24.90
C ALA A 120 2.12 10.54 -24.53
N ASN A 121 1.77 10.87 -23.28
CA ASN A 121 1.79 12.25 -22.77
C ASN A 121 3.22 12.79 -22.71
N LEU A 122 4.16 12.03 -22.15
CA LEU A 122 5.57 12.40 -22.06
C LEU A 122 6.21 12.63 -23.44
N ARG A 123 5.81 11.87 -24.47
CA ARG A 123 6.26 12.12 -25.85
C ARG A 123 5.77 13.47 -26.38
N THR A 124 4.54 13.86 -26.05
CA THR A 124 3.96 15.14 -26.46
C THR A 124 4.68 16.31 -25.78
N GLU A 125 4.96 16.19 -24.48
CA GLU A 125 5.72 17.20 -23.73
C GLU A 125 7.16 17.35 -24.22
N LEU A 126 7.80 16.25 -24.60
CA LEU A 126 9.14 16.26 -25.18
C LEU A 126 9.18 17.00 -26.52
N GLU A 127 8.19 16.77 -27.39
CA GLU A 127 8.06 17.49 -28.66
C GLU A 127 7.86 19.00 -28.44
N GLN A 128 7.07 19.38 -27.43
CA GLN A 128 6.87 20.78 -27.06
C GLN A 128 8.16 21.43 -26.51
N SER A 129 8.86 20.75 -25.60
CA SER A 129 10.11 21.23 -25.02
C SER A 129 11.23 21.37 -26.06
N GLN A 130 11.26 20.48 -27.06
CA GLN A 130 12.18 20.60 -28.20
C GLN A 130 11.84 21.80 -29.09
N GLY A 131 10.54 22.12 -29.25
CA GLY A 131 10.08 23.32 -29.94
C GLY A 131 10.50 24.61 -29.22
N ASP A 132 10.33 24.67 -27.91
CA ASP A 132 10.73 25.82 -27.09
C ASP A 132 12.25 26.01 -27.08
N LEU A 133 13.03 24.92 -27.05
CA LEU A 133 14.49 24.98 -27.18
C LEU A 133 14.92 25.51 -28.55
N ALA A 134 14.24 25.11 -29.62
CA ALA A 134 14.51 25.63 -30.96
C ALA A 134 14.20 27.13 -31.06
N LEU A 135 13.15 27.61 -30.39
CA LEU A 135 12.81 29.03 -30.31
C LEU A 135 13.86 29.82 -29.51
N ALA A 136 14.29 29.30 -28.36
CA ALA A 136 15.31 29.91 -27.54
C ALA A 136 16.68 29.99 -28.25
N GLN A 137 17.04 28.97 -29.04
CA GLN A 137 18.25 28.99 -29.84
C GLN A 137 18.18 30.06 -30.94
N LEU A 138 17.01 30.25 -31.58
CA LEU A 138 16.78 31.30 -32.56
C LEU A 138 16.91 32.71 -31.93
N GLU A 139 16.42 32.91 -30.70
CA GLU A 139 16.60 34.16 -29.96
C GLU A 139 18.07 34.43 -29.63
N LEU A 140 18.83 33.40 -29.26
CA LEU A 140 20.26 33.52 -28.99
C LEU A 140 21.04 33.90 -30.25
N ASP A 141 20.73 33.27 -31.39
CA ASP A 141 21.35 33.56 -32.68
C ASP A 141 21.02 34.99 -33.14
N ASN A 142 19.76 35.43 -33.00
CA ASN A 142 19.36 36.82 -33.27
C ASN A 142 20.09 37.82 -32.36
N LYS A 143 20.33 37.47 -31.09
CA LYS A 143 21.06 38.32 -30.15
C LYS A 143 22.55 38.39 -30.47
N ALA A 144 23.13 37.30 -31.00
CA ALA A 144 24.50 37.26 -31.51
C ALA A 144 24.66 38.11 -32.78
N ASP A 145 23.67 38.09 -33.67
CA ASP A 145 23.62 38.93 -34.87
C ASP A 145 23.43 40.42 -34.54
N LEU A 146 22.65 40.74 -33.50
CA LEU A 146 22.53 42.11 -32.97
C LEU A 146 23.86 42.61 -32.36
N ALA A 147 24.60 41.74 -31.67
CA ALA A 147 25.91 42.06 -31.12
C ALA A 147 26.97 42.25 -32.21
N SER A 148 26.91 41.47 -33.30
CA SER A 148 27.79 41.66 -34.46
C SER A 148 27.49 42.97 -35.21
N LEU A 149 26.20 43.34 -35.35
CA LEU A 149 25.78 44.66 -35.87
C LEU A 149 26.26 45.84 -35.02
N ALA A 150 26.19 45.72 -33.68
CA ALA A 150 26.65 46.77 -32.76
C ALA A 150 28.19 46.96 -32.81
N THR A 151 28.93 45.92 -33.14
CA THR A 151 30.40 45.95 -33.31
C THR A 151 30.81 46.63 -34.63
N VAL A 152 30.01 46.46 -35.69
CA VAL A 152 30.18 47.17 -36.96
C VAL A 152 29.86 48.67 -36.83
N ALA A 153 28.85 49.03 -36.02
CA ALA A 153 28.46 50.41 -35.76
C ALA A 153 29.51 51.24 -34.97
N THR A 154 30.40 50.58 -34.22
CA THR A 154 31.39 51.23 -33.35
C THR A 154 32.80 51.32 -33.93
N THR A 155 33.11 50.62 -35.04
CA THR A 155 34.47 50.54 -35.61
C THR A 155 34.64 51.11 -37.03
N GLY A 156 33.55 51.41 -37.75
CA GLY A 156 33.54 52.26 -38.94
C GLY A 156 34.51 51.94 -40.09
N SER A 157 34.01 51.30 -41.15
CA SER A 157 34.41 51.59 -42.54
C SER A 157 33.29 51.20 -43.50
N SER A 158 32.86 52.15 -44.34
CA SER A 158 31.70 52.05 -45.23
C SER A 158 31.99 51.31 -46.55
N THR A 159 32.76 50.23 -46.53
CA THR A 159 33.19 49.54 -47.77
C THR A 159 32.79 48.07 -47.92
N ASP A 160 32.08 47.46 -46.97
CA ASP A 160 31.65 46.06 -47.07
C ASP A 160 30.13 45.86 -47.25
N LEU A 161 29.41 46.89 -47.72
CA LEU A 161 27.97 46.80 -48.01
C LEU A 161 27.64 46.20 -49.39
N VAL A 162 28.54 45.43 -49.99
CA VAL A 162 28.31 44.79 -51.29
C VAL A 162 28.76 43.34 -51.27
N ASP A 163 28.05 42.49 -50.54
CA ASP A 163 27.73 41.18 -51.08
C ASP A 163 26.38 40.68 -50.53
N SER A 164 25.48 40.49 -51.48
CA SER A 164 24.05 40.36 -51.30
C SER A 164 23.61 38.91 -51.35
N SER A 165 22.86 38.46 -50.33
CA SER A 165 21.78 37.47 -50.52
C SER A 165 20.91 37.27 -49.26
N ASN A 166 20.06 38.25 -48.89
CA ASN A 166 18.70 37.94 -48.39
C ASN A 166 17.77 39.19 -48.26
N LEU A 167 17.70 40.01 -49.30
CA LEU A 167 16.87 41.23 -49.32
C LEU A 167 15.44 40.95 -49.83
N VAL A 168 14.62 40.24 -49.06
CA VAL A 168 13.15 40.10 -49.23
C VAL A 168 12.61 39.71 -47.84
N THR A 169 11.84 40.46 -47.05
CA THR A 169 10.77 41.44 -47.26
C THR A 169 10.78 42.47 -46.11
N ASN A 170 11.05 43.74 -46.43
CA ASN A 170 10.94 44.84 -45.48
C ASN A 170 9.64 45.61 -45.75
N LEU A 171 8.51 45.01 -45.39
CA LEU A 171 7.18 45.65 -45.48
C LEU A 171 6.59 46.04 -44.11
N GLU A 172 7.34 45.94 -43.03
CA GLU A 172 6.84 46.25 -41.67
C GLU A 172 7.68 47.27 -40.88
N LEU A 173 8.79 47.77 -41.42
CA LEU A 173 9.63 48.75 -40.71
C LEU A 173 9.11 50.20 -40.85
N THR A 174 8.23 50.48 -41.80
CA THR A 174 7.63 51.82 -42.00
C THR A 174 6.49 52.10 -41.01
N ALA A 175 5.89 51.06 -40.41
CA ALA A 175 4.82 51.21 -39.41
C ALA A 175 5.37 51.49 -38.00
N LEU A 176 6.53 50.94 -37.64
CA LEU A 176 7.15 51.15 -36.33
C LEU A 176 7.88 52.51 -36.21
N LEU A 177 8.34 53.09 -37.32
CA LEU A 177 9.02 54.40 -37.31
C LEU A 177 8.07 55.59 -37.09
N SER A 178 6.75 55.36 -37.23
CA SER A 178 5.73 56.40 -37.04
C SER A 178 5.23 56.52 -35.60
N SER A 179 5.55 55.57 -34.72
CA SER A 179 5.18 55.62 -33.29
C SER A 179 6.27 56.23 -32.40
N TYR A 180 7.49 56.44 -32.92
CA TYR A 180 8.65 56.90 -32.14
C TYR A 180 8.99 58.40 -32.31
N VAL A 181 8.15 59.18 -32.99
CA VAL A 181 8.31 60.64 -33.14
C VAL A 181 7.26 61.38 -32.30
N GLN A 182 7.46 61.37 -30.98
CA GLN A 182 6.95 62.40 -30.06
C GLN A 182 8.09 62.95 -29.20
N LEU A 183 9.20 63.32 -29.83
CA LEU A 183 10.37 63.93 -29.18
C LEU A 183 10.64 65.36 -29.69
N ASP A 184 9.58 66.11 -30.02
CA ASP A 184 9.66 67.53 -30.38
C ASP A 184 9.05 68.46 -29.32
N GLN A 185 8.84 67.96 -28.09
CA GLN A 185 8.43 68.80 -26.94
C GLN A 185 9.49 68.95 -25.83
N LEU A 186 10.70 68.39 -26.00
CA LEU A 186 11.81 68.59 -25.04
C LEU A 186 12.85 69.64 -25.47
N ALA A 187 12.70 70.27 -26.64
CA ALA A 187 13.61 71.34 -27.07
C ALA A 187 13.25 72.73 -26.50
N THR A 188 12.09 72.89 -25.85
CA THR A 188 11.60 74.19 -25.36
C THR A 188 11.77 74.41 -23.85
N VAL A 189 12.40 73.47 -23.13
CA VAL A 189 12.72 73.62 -21.70
C VAL A 189 14.20 73.99 -21.47
N ALA A 190 15.06 73.83 -22.50
CA ALA A 190 16.49 74.06 -22.36
C ALA A 190 16.94 75.55 -22.45
N THR A 191 16.04 76.50 -22.68
CA THR A 191 16.41 77.92 -22.88
C THR A 191 15.82 78.92 -21.87
N THR A 192 15.02 78.47 -20.90
CA THR A 192 14.55 79.36 -19.82
C THR A 192 14.39 78.63 -18.50
N GLY A 193 15.29 78.94 -17.56
CA GLY A 193 14.94 78.96 -16.13
C GLY A 193 15.52 77.84 -15.28
N SER A 194 16.51 78.24 -14.48
CA SER A 194 16.95 77.62 -13.23
C SER A 194 17.66 76.28 -13.32
N ILE A 195 18.97 76.36 -13.10
CA ILE A 195 19.79 75.33 -12.46
C ILE A 195 19.03 74.87 -11.21
N TYR A 196 18.36 73.72 -11.29
CA TYR A 196 18.17 72.87 -10.12
C TYR A 196 19.41 72.00 -10.02
N ASP A 197 20.08 72.08 -8.89
CA ASP A 197 21.31 71.36 -8.59
C ASP A 197 21.05 69.86 -8.76
N LEU A 198 21.78 69.20 -9.65
CA LEU A 198 21.70 67.75 -9.81
C LEU A 198 22.15 67.02 -8.53
N SER A 199 22.88 67.70 -7.64
CA SER A 199 23.17 67.23 -6.27
C SER A 199 21.95 67.24 -5.36
N ASP A 200 20.98 68.14 -5.60
CA ASP A 200 19.74 68.20 -4.82
C ASP A 200 18.73 67.14 -5.31
N ALA A 201 18.79 66.77 -6.60
CA ALA A 201 18.01 65.66 -7.14
C ALA A 201 18.57 64.30 -6.68
N ASP A 202 19.90 64.15 -6.59
CA ASP A 202 20.56 62.97 -6.01
C ASP A 202 20.31 62.88 -4.50
N ALA A 203 20.35 64.02 -3.77
CA ALA A 203 19.98 64.08 -2.37
C ALA A 203 18.48 63.82 -2.13
N ALA A 204 17.59 64.26 -3.02
CA ALA A 204 16.15 64.02 -2.92
C ALA A 204 15.74 62.60 -3.34
N LEU A 205 16.47 61.96 -4.27
CA LEU A 205 16.30 60.56 -4.64
C LEU A 205 16.89 59.64 -3.57
N THR A 206 18.04 59.99 -3.00
CA THR A 206 18.65 59.28 -1.86
C THR A 206 17.80 59.46 -0.60
N ALA A 207 17.23 60.64 -0.34
CA ALA A 207 16.31 60.86 0.79
C ALA A 207 14.92 60.23 0.61
N ASN A 208 14.41 60.09 -0.62
CA ASN A 208 13.16 59.36 -0.87
C ASN A 208 13.36 57.84 -0.82
N ASN A 209 14.48 57.32 -1.33
CA ASN A 209 14.78 55.89 -1.28
C ASN A 209 15.23 55.43 0.11
N CYS A 210 15.99 56.23 0.88
CA CYS A 210 16.37 55.81 2.24
C CYS A 210 15.17 55.86 3.21
N CYS A 211 14.30 56.88 3.13
CA CYS A 211 13.21 57.02 4.10
C CYS A 211 11.98 56.12 3.84
N GLN A 212 11.70 55.73 2.59
CA GLN A 212 10.58 54.83 2.27
C GLN A 212 10.96 53.35 2.45
N GLN A 213 12.23 53.00 2.21
CA GLN A 213 12.74 51.63 2.34
C GLN A 213 13.09 51.28 3.80
N GLU A 214 13.50 52.27 4.61
CA GLU A 214 13.73 52.10 6.06
C GLU A 214 12.42 51.95 6.86
N ALA A 215 11.29 52.53 6.43
CA ALA A 215 10.05 52.50 7.21
C ALA A 215 9.45 51.09 7.38
N ILE A 216 9.57 50.21 6.37
CA ILE A 216 9.12 48.81 6.46
C ILE A 216 10.14 47.95 7.22
N LEU A 217 11.44 48.26 7.12
CA LEU A 217 12.50 47.55 7.83
C LEU A 217 12.49 47.84 9.34
N VAL A 218 12.11 49.05 9.77
CA VAL A 218 12.07 49.44 11.19
C VAL A 218 11.04 48.64 11.99
N GLU A 219 9.89 48.29 11.40
CA GLU A 219 8.87 47.51 12.12
C GLU A 219 9.25 46.02 12.22
N LEU A 220 9.76 45.42 11.15
CA LEU A 220 10.19 44.02 11.14
C LEU A 220 11.42 43.80 12.04
N ALA A 221 12.35 44.76 12.10
CA ALA A 221 13.53 44.72 12.96
C ALA A 221 13.22 44.67 14.47
N ASN A 222 11.97 44.97 14.89
CA ASN A 222 11.56 44.77 16.28
C ASN A 222 11.35 43.29 16.62
N TYR A 223 11.21 42.43 15.62
CA TYR A 223 10.84 41.03 15.79
C TYR A 223 11.86 40.05 15.22
N ILE A 224 12.79 40.49 14.37
CA ILE A 224 13.83 39.65 13.76
C ILE A 224 15.22 40.18 14.08
N ASP A 225 16.09 39.30 14.56
CA ASP A 225 17.51 39.56 14.77
C ASP A 225 18.34 38.55 13.96
N VAL A 226 19.47 38.99 13.40
CA VAL A 226 20.37 38.15 12.61
C VAL A 226 21.74 38.14 13.28
N ASP A 227 22.04 37.06 13.98
CA ASP A 227 23.34 36.80 14.58
C ASP A 227 24.27 36.17 13.53
N SER A 228 24.98 37.03 12.80
CA SER A 228 25.95 36.62 11.79
C SER A 228 27.22 35.98 12.34
N GLU A 229 27.48 36.07 13.65
CA GLU A 229 28.64 35.38 14.25
C GLU A 229 28.33 33.89 14.51
N GLN A 230 27.06 33.56 14.70
CA GLN A 230 26.59 32.19 14.98
C GLN A 230 25.69 31.61 13.89
N ASP A 231 25.51 32.30 12.76
CA ASP A 231 24.65 31.93 11.63
C ASP A 231 23.19 31.66 12.03
N ARG A 232 22.58 32.56 12.83
CA ARG A 232 21.21 32.41 13.33
C ARG A 232 20.32 33.57 12.92
N VAL A 233 19.08 33.24 12.57
CA VAL A 233 17.97 34.18 12.50
C VAL A 233 17.06 33.92 13.69
N ILE A 234 16.84 34.93 14.52
CA ILE A 234 16.11 34.84 15.78
C ILE A 234 14.84 35.67 15.65
N PHE A 235 13.70 35.07 15.98
CA PHE A 235 12.43 35.77 16.07
C PHE A 235 12.09 36.01 17.55
N GLU A 236 11.93 37.25 17.96
CA GLU A 236 11.63 37.63 19.35
C GLU A 236 10.34 38.44 19.44
N GLY A 237 9.46 38.11 20.39
CA GLY A 237 8.22 38.88 20.63
C GLY A 237 7.16 38.77 19.52
N ALA A 238 7.31 37.85 18.57
CA ALA A 238 6.34 37.57 17.51
C ALA A 238 6.21 36.06 17.22
N ASP A 239 5.03 35.68 16.73
CA ASP A 239 4.76 34.36 16.14
C ASP A 239 5.06 34.38 14.63
N ILE A 240 5.52 33.25 14.07
CA ILE A 240 5.76 33.11 12.63
C ILE A 240 4.53 32.46 11.99
N TYR A 241 3.86 33.22 11.11
CA TYR A 241 2.75 32.71 10.30
C TYR A 241 3.26 32.43 8.88
N VAL A 242 3.23 31.17 8.46
CA VAL A 242 3.51 30.77 7.07
C VAL A 242 2.17 30.40 6.43
N THR A 243 1.71 31.24 5.48
CA THR A 243 0.38 31.08 4.85
C THR A 243 0.53 30.77 3.37
N ASP A 244 -0.47 30.10 2.80
CA ASP A 244 -0.56 29.74 1.38
C ASP A 244 -1.04 30.91 0.48
N GLY A 245 -1.45 32.01 1.10
CA GLY A 245 -1.95 33.23 0.46
C GLY A 245 -3.41 33.17 0.01
N THR A 246 -4.16 32.12 0.33
CA THR A 246 -5.57 31.96 -0.05
C THR A 246 -6.52 32.68 0.91
N GLY A 247 -6.09 32.84 2.17
CA GLY A 247 -6.91 33.42 3.23
C GLY A 247 -7.86 32.42 3.90
N THR A 248 -7.75 31.13 3.60
CA THR A 248 -8.50 30.04 4.26
C THR A 248 -7.59 29.21 5.14
N THR A 249 -8.16 28.53 6.14
CA THR A 249 -7.41 27.64 7.07
C THR A 249 -7.31 26.20 6.57
N ALA A 250 -8.20 25.80 5.67
CA ALA A 250 -8.22 24.50 5.02
C ALA A 250 -8.05 24.72 3.52
N CYS A 251 -7.43 23.76 2.85
CA CYS A 251 -7.53 23.64 1.41
C CYS A 251 -8.58 22.56 1.08
N ASP A 252 -9.81 23.00 0.78
CA ASP A 252 -10.91 22.13 0.32
C ASP A 252 -10.71 21.78 -1.17
N GLY A 253 -9.63 21.07 -1.49
CA GLY A 253 -9.29 20.64 -2.86
C GLY A 253 -8.53 21.66 -3.72
N ASP A 254 -8.24 22.86 -3.19
CA ASP A 254 -7.47 23.92 -3.87
C ASP A 254 -6.11 24.17 -3.18
N CYS A 255 -5.42 23.11 -2.78
CA CYS A 255 -4.12 23.25 -2.12
C CYS A 255 -3.10 23.84 -3.12
N THR A 256 -2.30 24.81 -2.68
CA THR A 256 -1.43 25.59 -3.60
C THR A 256 0.05 25.15 -3.59
N GLY A 257 0.40 24.14 -2.78
CA GLY A 257 1.77 23.72 -2.48
C GLY A 257 2.57 24.73 -1.63
N ARG A 258 1.97 25.88 -1.30
CA ARG A 258 2.59 26.98 -0.52
C ARG A 258 2.10 26.98 0.92
N GLY A 259 2.74 27.79 1.76
CA GLY A 259 2.37 27.87 3.18
C GLY A 259 3.03 26.79 4.05
N ASN A 260 4.03 26.07 3.53
CA ASN A 260 4.74 25.02 4.25
C ASN A 260 6.04 25.55 4.89
N LEU A 261 6.42 25.01 6.05
CA LEU A 261 7.73 25.21 6.66
C LEU A 261 8.63 24.01 6.36
N VAL A 262 9.70 24.24 5.63
CA VAL A 262 10.67 23.19 5.22
C VAL A 262 11.95 23.33 6.03
N VAL A 263 12.38 22.24 6.68
CA VAL A 263 13.63 22.15 7.44
C VAL A 263 14.58 21.15 6.78
N GLY A 264 15.69 21.66 6.27
CA GLY A 264 16.68 20.85 5.55
C GLY A 264 16.32 20.72 4.07
N TYR A 265 16.63 19.55 3.50
CA TYR A 265 16.41 19.28 2.10
C TYR A 265 14.98 18.78 1.82
N ASN A 266 14.39 19.18 0.70
CA ASN A 266 13.04 18.81 0.26
C ASN A 266 13.06 18.47 -1.24
N GLU A 267 13.97 17.60 -1.68
CA GLU A 267 14.05 17.17 -3.09
C GLU A 267 12.81 16.37 -3.48
N ASN A 268 12.38 16.54 -4.73
CA ASN A 268 11.38 15.72 -5.40
C ASN A 268 12.06 14.99 -6.56
N ASP A 269 11.73 13.72 -6.79
CA ASP A 269 12.20 12.95 -7.95
C ASP A 269 11.29 13.11 -9.18
N GLY A 270 10.18 13.85 -9.03
CA GLY A 270 9.19 14.10 -10.08
C GLY A 270 7.91 13.28 -9.92
N ASN A 271 7.89 12.30 -9.00
CA ASN A 271 6.78 11.36 -8.84
C ASN A 271 6.02 11.54 -7.51
N LYS A 272 6.32 12.59 -6.74
CA LYS A 272 5.65 12.88 -5.47
C LYS A 272 4.73 14.10 -5.61
N ASP A 273 3.45 13.92 -5.24
CA ASP A 273 2.48 15.00 -5.10
C ASP A 273 2.84 15.88 -3.89
N ARG A 274 2.84 17.20 -4.08
CA ARG A 274 3.27 18.21 -3.12
C ARG A 274 2.36 19.43 -3.11
N ASP A 275 1.12 19.24 -3.51
CA ASP A 275 0.14 20.32 -3.58
C ASP A 275 -0.35 20.77 -2.19
N GLY A 276 -0.04 20.00 -1.14
CA GLY A 276 -0.42 20.29 0.24
C GLY A 276 0.13 21.61 0.81
N SER A 277 -0.58 22.18 1.79
CA SER A 277 -0.26 23.46 2.44
C SER A 277 -0.21 23.36 3.96
N HIS A 278 0.36 24.34 4.66
CA HIS A 278 0.38 24.38 6.13
C HIS A 278 1.08 23.20 6.82
N ASN A 279 2.05 22.57 6.13
CA ASN A 279 2.78 21.41 6.63
C ASN A 279 4.16 21.80 7.21
N LEU A 280 4.64 21.02 8.18
CA LEU A 280 6.04 21.01 8.60
C LEU A 280 6.76 19.81 7.96
N ILE A 281 7.76 20.10 7.13
CA ILE A 281 8.44 19.11 6.27
C ILE A 281 9.91 19.03 6.68
N VAL A 282 10.38 17.83 7.03
CA VAL A 282 11.76 17.58 7.50
C VAL A 282 12.38 16.41 6.76
N GLY A 283 13.03 16.69 5.63
CA GLY A 283 13.72 15.68 4.83
C GLY A 283 13.17 15.53 3.42
N PRO A 284 13.81 14.67 2.60
CA PRO A 284 13.58 14.63 1.17
C PRO A 284 12.52 13.61 0.74
N LEU A 285 12.08 13.76 -0.51
CA LEU A 285 11.21 12.83 -1.25
C LEU A 285 9.84 12.55 -0.61
N HIS A 286 9.39 13.44 0.27
CA HIS A 286 8.06 13.37 0.84
C HIS A 286 6.98 13.67 -0.20
N ALA A 287 5.83 13.00 -0.04
CA ALA A 287 4.57 13.35 -0.69
C ALA A 287 3.61 13.94 0.35
N TYR A 288 2.93 15.03 0.00
CA TYR A 288 2.00 15.74 0.86
C TYR A 288 0.99 16.51 0.00
N ASP A 289 -0.24 16.02 -0.10
CA ASP A 289 -1.29 16.60 -0.96
C ASP A 289 -2.37 17.37 -0.16
N SER A 290 -2.28 17.33 1.17
CA SER A 290 -3.27 17.89 2.10
C SER A 290 -2.66 18.93 3.05
N TYR A 291 -3.34 19.22 4.17
CA TYR A 291 -2.96 20.33 5.05
C TYR A 291 -2.83 20.01 6.54
N GLY A 292 -2.06 20.84 7.23
CA GLY A 292 -1.90 20.80 8.69
C GLY A 292 -1.13 19.57 9.18
N GLY A 293 -0.28 19.00 8.34
CA GLY A 293 0.47 17.78 8.62
C GLY A 293 1.91 18.00 9.09
N PHE A 294 2.47 16.97 9.71
CA PHE A 294 3.89 16.89 10.05
C PHE A 294 4.51 15.69 9.35
N ILE A 295 5.60 15.90 8.62
CA ILE A 295 6.28 14.82 7.90
C ILE A 295 7.80 14.95 8.03
N ALA A 296 8.42 13.90 8.52
CA ALA A 296 9.87 13.81 8.67
C ALA A 296 10.42 12.47 8.18
N GLY A 297 11.69 12.43 7.83
CA GLY A 297 12.40 11.20 7.45
C GLY A 297 12.78 11.18 5.97
N TYR A 298 12.54 10.05 5.30
CA TYR A 298 12.84 9.89 3.88
C TYR A 298 11.65 9.24 3.18
N GLU A 299 11.16 9.83 2.10
CA GLU A 299 10.15 9.21 1.23
C GLU A 299 8.83 8.81 1.92
N ASN A 300 8.45 9.54 2.96
CA ASN A 300 7.14 9.36 3.59
C ASN A 300 6.01 10.09 2.84
N GLY A 301 4.76 9.78 3.17
CA GLY A 301 3.56 10.35 2.57
C GLY A 301 2.50 10.75 3.59
N ILE A 302 1.92 11.94 3.46
CA ILE A 302 0.74 12.40 4.23
C ILE A 302 -0.35 12.89 3.28
N MET A 303 -1.42 12.11 3.12
CA MET A 303 -2.41 12.30 2.05
C MET A 303 -3.75 12.88 2.52
N ASP A 304 -3.85 13.23 3.80
CA ASP A 304 -5.12 13.64 4.41
C ASP A 304 -4.88 14.67 5.52
N PRO A 305 -5.89 15.46 5.92
CA PRO A 305 -5.68 16.56 6.86
C PRO A 305 -5.24 16.11 8.25
N HIS A 306 -4.42 16.94 8.88
CA HIS A 306 -4.00 16.79 10.29
C HIS A 306 -3.27 15.48 10.59
N THR A 307 -2.53 14.96 9.60
CA THR A 307 -1.80 13.69 9.71
C THR A 307 -0.34 13.91 10.13
N ALA A 308 0.29 12.89 10.71
CA ALA A 308 1.66 12.99 11.18
C ALA A 308 2.50 11.75 10.90
N VAL A 309 3.63 11.91 10.23
CA VAL A 309 4.70 10.91 10.12
C VAL A 309 5.97 11.47 10.74
N SER A 310 6.36 10.93 11.90
CA SER A 310 7.46 11.50 12.69
C SER A 310 8.87 11.07 12.24
N GLY A 311 8.98 10.15 11.28
CA GLY A 311 10.27 9.68 10.78
C GLY A 311 10.16 8.43 9.92
N GLY A 312 11.29 7.75 9.72
CA GLY A 312 11.35 6.49 9.00
C GLY A 312 11.40 6.64 7.48
N PHE A 313 11.17 5.53 6.78
CA PHE A 313 11.27 5.40 5.34
C PHE A 313 9.99 4.81 4.74
N GLY A 314 9.43 5.49 3.73
CA GLY A 314 8.33 4.91 2.93
C GLY A 314 7.00 4.76 3.67
N ASN A 315 6.77 5.44 4.79
CA ASN A 315 5.52 5.36 5.55
C ASN A 315 4.46 6.29 4.95
N VAL A 316 3.20 5.86 4.89
CA VAL A 316 2.10 6.61 4.26
C VAL A 316 0.86 6.67 5.15
N VAL A 317 0.26 7.85 5.28
CA VAL A 317 -1.02 8.05 5.97
C VAL A 317 -2.07 8.61 5.00
N PHE A 318 -3.15 7.86 4.75
CA PHE A 318 -4.29 8.26 3.93
C PHE A 318 -5.52 8.68 4.72
N GLY A 319 -5.56 8.46 6.04
CA GLY A 319 -6.72 8.76 6.86
C GLY A 319 -6.53 9.99 7.73
N THR A 320 -7.53 10.87 7.76
CA THR A 320 -7.57 12.09 8.58
C THR A 320 -7.20 11.80 10.05
N TYR A 321 -6.37 12.65 10.64
CA TYR A 321 -5.85 12.47 12.02
C TYR A 321 -5.01 11.21 12.24
N GLY A 322 -4.63 10.51 11.17
CA GLY A 322 -3.78 9.33 11.25
C GLY A 322 -2.34 9.69 11.63
N SER A 323 -1.64 8.75 12.29
CA SER A 323 -0.25 8.98 12.68
C SER A 323 0.63 7.74 12.57
N ILE A 324 1.88 7.96 12.16
CA ILE A 324 2.94 6.96 12.15
C ILE A 324 4.16 7.55 12.86
N SER A 325 4.62 6.89 13.93
CA SER A 325 5.78 7.41 14.69
C SER A 325 7.11 7.16 13.98
N GLY A 326 7.19 6.23 13.04
CA GLY A 326 8.35 5.97 12.20
C GLY A 326 8.36 4.56 11.63
N GLY A 327 9.55 4.01 11.35
CA GLY A 327 9.72 2.66 10.82
C GLY A 327 9.84 2.60 9.30
N LEU A 328 9.54 1.44 8.72
CA LEU A 328 9.72 1.13 7.31
C LEU A 328 8.40 0.69 6.69
N TYR A 329 7.91 1.41 5.66
CA TYR A 329 6.75 1.00 4.88
C TYR A 329 5.48 0.69 5.69
N ASN A 330 5.19 1.47 6.72
CA ASN A 330 3.93 1.36 7.43
C ASN A 330 2.83 2.20 6.75
N MET A 331 1.58 1.76 6.84
CA MET A 331 0.44 2.40 6.18
C MET A 331 -0.77 2.55 7.10
N VAL A 332 -1.32 3.76 7.18
CA VAL A 332 -2.61 4.03 7.84
C VAL A 332 -3.62 4.44 6.77
N GLU A 333 -4.68 3.67 6.55
CA GLU A 333 -5.66 3.95 5.47
C GLU A 333 -6.89 4.73 5.93
N SER A 334 -7.28 4.62 7.21
CA SER A 334 -8.53 5.21 7.72
C SER A 334 -8.31 6.20 8.87
N SER A 335 -9.35 6.97 9.15
CA SER A 335 -9.31 8.07 10.13
C SER A 335 -8.94 7.59 11.52
N TYR A 336 -8.17 8.40 12.24
CA TYR A 336 -7.66 8.12 13.59
C TYR A 336 -6.77 6.88 13.72
N GLY A 337 -6.38 6.25 12.61
CA GLY A 337 -5.49 5.10 12.64
C GLY A 337 -4.10 5.47 13.18
N SER A 338 -3.47 4.57 13.91
CA SER A 338 -2.15 4.84 14.49
C SER A 338 -1.21 3.66 14.36
N ILE A 339 0.02 3.95 13.94
CA ILE A 339 1.11 2.98 13.93
C ILE A 339 2.29 3.52 14.74
N GLY A 340 2.66 2.81 15.82
CA GLY A 340 3.77 3.20 16.68
C GLY A 340 5.15 2.97 16.05
N GLY A 341 5.25 2.17 14.99
CA GLY A 341 6.45 1.98 14.19
C GLY A 341 6.54 0.57 13.60
N GLY A 342 7.75 0.06 13.41
CA GLY A 342 7.97 -1.28 12.86
C GLY A 342 8.06 -1.30 11.34
N THR A 343 7.71 -2.43 10.73
CA THR A 343 7.93 -2.68 9.30
C THR A 343 6.71 -3.31 8.64
N TYR A 344 6.23 -2.74 7.53
CA TYR A 344 5.07 -3.27 6.79
C TYR A 344 3.81 -3.48 7.64
N ASN A 345 3.55 -2.62 8.63
CA ASN A 345 2.29 -2.68 9.37
C ASN A 345 1.21 -1.88 8.65
N LEU A 346 -0.02 -2.38 8.71
CA LEU A 346 -1.21 -1.79 8.08
C LEU A 346 -2.30 -1.54 9.13
N ALA A 347 -2.76 -0.30 9.24
CA ALA A 347 -3.92 0.10 10.03
C ALA A 347 -5.02 0.60 9.08
N GLN A 348 -5.93 -0.30 8.71
CA GLN A 348 -6.94 -0.07 7.68
C GLN A 348 -8.30 0.36 8.25
N GLY A 349 -8.66 -0.08 9.46
CA GLY A 349 -9.93 0.30 10.09
C GLY A 349 -9.91 1.70 10.72
N GLU A 350 -11.09 2.31 10.89
CA GLU A 350 -11.21 3.56 11.67
C GLU A 350 -10.73 3.33 13.11
N ALA A 351 -9.85 4.22 13.60
CA ALA A 351 -9.18 4.09 14.89
C ALA A 351 -8.43 2.75 15.11
N ALA A 352 -8.06 2.06 14.04
CA ALA A 352 -7.22 0.87 14.11
C ALA A 352 -5.82 1.23 14.61
N THR A 353 -5.27 0.39 15.49
CA THR A 353 -3.98 0.66 16.14
C THR A 353 -3.03 -0.51 15.98
N VAL A 354 -1.84 -0.25 15.44
CA VAL A 354 -0.71 -1.19 15.48
C VAL A 354 0.44 -0.55 16.26
N VAL A 355 0.75 -1.05 17.45
CA VAL A 355 1.81 -0.43 18.27
C VAL A 355 3.21 -0.62 17.66
N GLY A 356 3.44 -1.71 16.93
CA GLY A 356 4.70 -1.96 16.21
C GLY A 356 4.78 -3.38 15.63
N GLY A 357 5.99 -3.92 15.47
CA GLY A 357 6.20 -5.26 14.93
C GLY A 357 6.35 -5.26 13.41
N GLU A 358 6.08 -6.40 12.78
CA GLU A 358 6.28 -6.61 11.35
C GLU A 358 5.08 -7.32 10.69
N TYR A 359 4.62 -6.83 9.54
CA TYR A 359 3.50 -7.41 8.77
C TYR A 359 2.19 -7.57 9.56
N ASN A 360 1.87 -6.68 10.50
CA ASN A 360 0.59 -6.75 11.22
C ASN A 360 -0.50 -5.96 10.49
N GLU A 361 -1.72 -6.50 10.44
CA GLU A 361 -2.87 -5.91 9.73
C GLU A 361 -4.06 -5.70 10.68
N SER A 362 -4.33 -4.45 11.04
CA SER A 362 -5.46 -4.03 11.88
C SER A 362 -6.56 -3.46 10.98
N LYS A 363 -7.54 -4.28 10.60
CA LYS A 363 -8.52 -3.98 9.53
C LYS A 363 -9.87 -3.46 10.02
N GLY A 364 -10.33 -3.95 11.17
CA GLY A 364 -11.64 -3.57 11.71
C GLY A 364 -11.62 -2.23 12.46
N THR A 365 -12.78 -1.63 12.68
CA THR A 365 -12.93 -0.42 13.51
C THR A 365 -12.52 -0.68 14.96
N ASN A 366 -11.76 0.25 15.57
CA ASN A 366 -11.26 0.14 16.95
C ASN A 366 -10.45 -1.15 17.22
N THR A 367 -9.81 -1.71 16.19
CA THR A 367 -8.94 -2.88 16.36
C THR A 367 -7.62 -2.50 17.00
N THR A 368 -7.00 -3.45 17.70
CA THR A 368 -5.69 -3.23 18.32
C THR A 368 -4.78 -4.42 18.12
N ILE A 369 -3.59 -4.17 17.55
CA ILE A 369 -2.47 -5.09 17.54
C ILE A 369 -1.30 -4.49 18.30
N ALA A 370 -0.90 -5.09 19.42
CA ALA A 370 0.18 -4.52 20.24
C ALA A 370 1.59 -4.83 19.69
N GLY A 371 1.72 -5.75 18.72
CA GLY A 371 2.94 -6.01 17.98
C GLY A 371 3.04 -7.44 17.49
N GLY A 372 4.27 -7.93 17.31
CA GLY A 372 4.53 -9.29 16.82
C GLY A 372 4.76 -9.36 15.31
N TYR A 373 4.55 -10.55 14.75
CA TYR A 373 4.82 -10.83 13.33
C TYR A 373 3.59 -11.44 12.66
N PHE A 374 3.09 -10.82 11.60
CA PHE A 374 2.01 -11.40 10.79
C PHE A 374 0.71 -11.65 11.57
N ASN A 375 0.31 -10.72 12.44
CA ASN A 375 -0.97 -10.81 13.14
C ASN A 375 -2.06 -10.02 12.42
N VAL A 376 -3.31 -10.50 12.49
CA VAL A 376 -4.46 -9.85 11.84
C VAL A 376 -5.57 -9.65 12.87
N ALA A 377 -6.14 -8.44 12.92
CA ALA A 377 -7.36 -8.12 13.65
C ALA A 377 -8.40 -7.60 12.65
N GLU A 378 -9.36 -8.44 12.28
CA GLU A 378 -10.24 -8.23 11.12
C GLU A 378 -11.48 -7.40 11.46
N GLU A 379 -12.14 -7.69 12.58
CA GLU A 379 -13.48 -7.20 12.88
C GLU A 379 -13.50 -6.16 14.01
N ILE A 380 -14.67 -5.52 14.20
CA ILE A 380 -14.85 -4.43 15.16
C ILE A 380 -14.40 -4.85 16.57
N ASN A 381 -13.56 -4.02 17.21
CA ASN A 381 -12.97 -4.23 18.54
C ASN A 381 -12.11 -5.51 18.68
N ALA A 382 -11.74 -6.17 17.58
CA ALA A 382 -10.86 -7.33 17.66
C ALA A 382 -9.46 -6.92 18.17
N THR A 383 -8.86 -7.77 18.99
CA THR A 383 -7.58 -7.48 19.65
C THR A 383 -6.60 -8.63 19.50
N VAL A 384 -5.39 -8.34 19.04
CA VAL A 384 -4.25 -9.26 19.10
C VAL A 384 -3.12 -8.63 19.89
N THR A 385 -2.79 -9.18 21.06
CA THR A 385 -1.74 -8.57 21.90
C THR A 385 -0.32 -8.87 21.41
N GLY A 386 -0.12 -9.89 20.57
CA GLY A 386 1.19 -10.16 19.96
C GLY A 386 1.32 -11.58 19.43
N GLY A 387 2.55 -12.10 19.44
CA GLY A 387 2.87 -13.42 18.91
C GLY A 387 3.07 -13.41 17.40
N SER A 388 2.86 -14.56 16.76
CA SER A 388 3.02 -14.70 15.32
C SER A 388 1.86 -15.45 14.65
N TYR A 389 1.42 -14.96 13.49
CA TYR A 389 0.35 -15.59 12.70
C TYR A 389 -0.99 -15.71 13.43
N ASN A 390 -1.28 -14.85 14.40
CA ASN A 390 -2.54 -14.90 15.14
C ASN A 390 -3.65 -14.11 14.42
N ARG A 391 -4.88 -14.64 14.44
CA ARG A 391 -6.04 -14.05 13.74
C ARG A 391 -7.23 -13.78 14.68
N ALA A 392 -7.51 -12.49 14.83
CA ALA A 392 -8.64 -11.77 15.42
C ALA A 392 -9.87 -11.52 14.54
N ASP A 393 -10.70 -12.48 14.09
CA ASP A 393 -11.78 -12.18 13.12
C ASP A 393 -13.20 -12.17 13.61
N GLY A 394 -13.47 -12.57 14.85
CA GLY A 394 -14.76 -12.28 15.44
C GLY A 394 -14.89 -10.82 15.91
N ILE A 395 -16.12 -10.29 15.92
CA ILE A 395 -16.41 -9.02 16.63
C ILE A 395 -16.02 -9.18 18.10
N ALA A 396 -15.20 -8.26 18.60
CA ALA A 396 -14.62 -8.29 19.94
C ALA A 396 -13.87 -9.60 20.27
N ALA A 397 -13.38 -10.32 19.25
CA ALA A 397 -12.53 -11.48 19.46
C ALA A 397 -11.16 -11.06 19.99
N THR A 398 -10.56 -11.91 20.83
CA THR A 398 -9.26 -11.62 21.44
C THR A 398 -8.30 -12.78 21.29
N VAL A 399 -7.11 -12.50 20.75
CA VAL A 399 -5.96 -13.41 20.82
C VAL A 399 -4.83 -12.75 21.61
N SER A 400 -4.53 -13.26 22.81
CA SER A 400 -3.51 -12.62 23.66
C SER A 400 -2.07 -12.92 23.22
N GLY A 401 -1.85 -13.90 22.33
CA GLY A 401 -0.53 -14.18 21.76
C GLY A 401 -0.40 -15.62 21.24
N GLY A 402 0.84 -16.10 21.15
CA GLY A 402 1.15 -17.47 20.70
C GLY A 402 1.46 -17.56 19.20
N PHE A 403 1.31 -18.75 18.62
CA PHE A 403 1.62 -19.04 17.22
C PHE A 403 0.41 -19.65 16.51
N THR A 404 -0.09 -18.99 15.46
CA THR A 404 -1.19 -19.48 14.63
C THR A 404 -2.46 -19.79 15.45
N ASN A 405 -2.84 -18.90 16.37
CA ASN A 405 -4.12 -19.00 17.06
C ASN A 405 -5.18 -18.19 16.32
N HIS A 406 -6.42 -18.69 16.33
CA HIS A 406 -7.55 -18.12 15.61
C HIS A 406 -8.75 -17.97 16.54
N ALA A 407 -9.29 -16.77 16.65
CA ALA A 407 -10.55 -16.49 17.33
C ALA A 407 -11.52 -15.89 16.31
N ALA A 408 -12.41 -16.73 15.77
CA ALA A 408 -13.16 -16.45 14.54
C ALA A 408 -14.56 -15.89 14.78
N ALA A 409 -15.10 -16.02 16.01
CA ALA A 409 -16.50 -15.72 16.29
C ALA A 409 -16.69 -14.59 17.31
N LEU A 410 -17.92 -14.07 17.38
CA LEU A 410 -18.33 -13.02 18.31
C LEU A 410 -17.90 -13.34 19.75
N TYR A 411 -17.13 -12.45 20.37
CA TYR A 411 -16.58 -12.59 21.73
C TYR A 411 -15.77 -13.88 21.98
N SER A 412 -15.26 -14.52 20.92
CA SER A 412 -14.36 -15.67 21.07
C SER A 412 -12.99 -15.22 21.62
N SER A 413 -12.31 -16.11 22.33
CA SER A 413 -11.02 -15.78 22.94
C SER A 413 -10.03 -16.94 22.89
N VAL A 414 -8.78 -16.61 22.56
CA VAL A 414 -7.63 -17.51 22.72
C VAL A 414 -6.54 -16.81 23.51
N SER A 415 -6.25 -17.27 24.73
CA SER A 415 -5.24 -16.60 25.57
C SER A 415 -3.79 -16.92 25.16
N GLY A 416 -3.56 -17.93 24.31
CA GLY A 416 -2.24 -18.23 23.76
C GLY A 416 -2.09 -19.65 23.25
N GLY A 417 -0.85 -20.16 23.21
CA GLY A 417 -0.55 -21.50 22.74
C GLY A 417 -0.27 -21.56 21.23
N THR A 418 -0.53 -22.71 20.62
CA THR A 418 -0.23 -22.97 19.21
C THR A 418 -1.41 -23.63 18.51
N LEU A 419 -1.79 -23.13 17.33
CA LEU A 419 -2.81 -23.77 16.48
C LEU A 419 -4.17 -23.93 17.16
N ASN A 420 -4.54 -23.06 18.11
CA ASN A 420 -5.86 -23.14 18.73
C ASN A 420 -6.90 -22.37 17.92
N ASP A 421 -8.11 -22.90 17.84
CA ASP A 421 -9.19 -22.36 17.00
C ASP A 421 -10.51 -22.23 17.78
N ALA A 422 -10.91 -21.00 18.06
CA ALA A 422 -12.13 -20.65 18.79
C ALA A 422 -13.18 -20.10 17.81
N THR A 423 -13.99 -21.00 17.24
CA THR A 423 -14.99 -20.68 16.20
C THR A 423 -16.43 -20.56 16.72
N GLY A 424 -16.69 -20.93 17.97
CA GLY A 424 -18.00 -20.74 18.60
C GLY A 424 -18.19 -19.32 19.15
N ALA A 425 -19.39 -18.76 19.07
CA ALA A 425 -19.68 -17.48 19.73
C ALA A 425 -19.51 -17.62 21.26
N TYR A 426 -18.86 -16.65 21.90
CA TYR A 426 -18.48 -16.68 23.32
C TYR A 426 -17.59 -17.87 23.71
N SER A 427 -16.96 -18.55 22.75
CA SER A 427 -16.04 -19.65 23.05
C SER A 427 -14.72 -19.15 23.65
N SER A 428 -14.03 -20.03 24.39
CA SER A 428 -12.77 -19.68 25.00
C SER A 428 -11.78 -20.83 25.02
N ILE A 429 -10.55 -20.55 24.60
CA ILE A 429 -9.41 -21.45 24.73
C ILE A 429 -8.33 -20.74 25.55
N THR A 430 -8.01 -21.28 26.72
CA THR A 430 -6.97 -20.69 27.58
C THR A 430 -5.55 -20.94 27.04
N GLY A 431 -5.34 -22.00 26.26
CA GLY A 431 -4.08 -22.25 25.56
C GLY A 431 -3.91 -23.70 25.14
N GLY A 432 -2.66 -24.15 25.00
CA GLY A 432 -2.33 -25.51 24.58
C GLY A 432 -1.99 -25.60 23.09
N HIS A 433 -2.15 -26.79 22.51
CA HIS A 433 -1.77 -27.07 21.12
C HIS A 433 -2.91 -27.73 20.33
N SER A 434 -3.37 -27.10 19.25
CA SER A 434 -4.41 -27.67 18.38
C SER A 434 -5.71 -28.00 19.10
N ASN A 435 -6.18 -27.12 19.98
CA ASN A 435 -7.51 -27.25 20.57
C ASN A 435 -8.54 -26.50 19.72
N VAL A 436 -9.76 -27.01 19.66
CA VAL A 436 -10.90 -26.43 18.94
C VAL A 436 -12.03 -26.18 19.92
N ALA A 437 -12.65 -25.00 19.85
CA ALA A 437 -13.85 -24.65 20.60
C ALA A 437 -14.89 -24.05 19.65
N SER A 438 -15.68 -24.92 19.02
CA SER A 438 -16.64 -24.54 17.97
C SER A 438 -18.08 -24.36 18.49
N GLY A 439 -18.40 -24.95 19.65
CA GLY A 439 -19.70 -24.76 20.29
C GLY A 439 -19.89 -23.34 20.82
N GLU A 440 -21.11 -22.79 20.76
CA GLU A 440 -21.46 -21.54 21.44
C GLU A 440 -21.21 -21.70 22.95
N TYR A 441 -20.45 -20.81 23.58
CA TYR A 441 -19.93 -20.97 24.96
C TYR A 441 -19.02 -22.19 25.21
N GLY A 442 -18.51 -22.83 24.16
CA GLY A 442 -17.56 -23.94 24.26
C GLY A 442 -16.25 -23.49 24.90
N THR A 443 -15.74 -24.28 25.86
CA THR A 443 -14.53 -23.91 26.62
C THR A 443 -13.50 -25.03 26.59
N VAL A 444 -12.26 -24.69 26.26
CA VAL A 444 -11.09 -25.56 26.45
C VAL A 444 -10.04 -24.86 27.33
N LEU A 445 -9.80 -25.40 28.52
CA LEU A 445 -8.83 -24.78 29.45
C LEU A 445 -7.36 -25.10 29.10
N GLY A 446 -7.10 -26.05 28.19
CA GLY A 446 -5.75 -26.36 27.72
C GLY A 446 -5.61 -27.75 27.13
N GLY A 447 -4.38 -28.27 27.12
CA GLY A 447 -4.08 -29.61 26.58
C GLY A 447 -3.77 -29.61 25.09
N ARG A 448 -3.97 -30.74 24.43
CA ARG A 448 -3.67 -30.92 23.00
C ARG A 448 -4.77 -31.69 22.27
N TYR A 449 -5.14 -31.25 21.08
CA TYR A 449 -6.16 -31.92 20.24
C TYR A 449 -7.53 -32.07 20.92
N ASN A 450 -7.90 -31.19 21.85
CA ASN A 450 -9.23 -31.26 22.45
C ASN A 450 -10.25 -30.50 21.60
N ASP A 451 -11.47 -31.03 21.49
CA ASP A 451 -12.52 -30.48 20.64
C ASP A 451 -13.83 -30.27 21.41
N ALA A 452 -14.17 -29.00 21.65
CA ALA A 452 -15.35 -28.56 22.38
C ALA A 452 -16.46 -28.11 21.40
N ASN A 453 -17.14 -29.09 20.81
CA ASN A 453 -18.12 -28.89 19.74
C ASN A 453 -19.56 -28.60 20.22
N GLY A 454 -19.94 -29.09 21.40
CA GLY A 454 -21.27 -28.90 21.95
C GLY A 454 -21.50 -27.50 22.49
N LYS A 455 -22.74 -26.99 22.40
CA LYS A 455 -23.12 -25.72 23.03
C LYS A 455 -22.90 -25.79 24.55
N GLY A 456 -22.19 -24.82 25.12
CA GLY A 456 -21.90 -24.73 26.55
C GLY A 456 -21.09 -25.91 27.10
N CYS A 457 -20.38 -26.66 26.23
CA CYS A 457 -19.55 -27.76 26.67
C CYS A 457 -18.22 -27.26 27.28
N THR A 458 -17.56 -28.10 28.07
CA THR A 458 -16.28 -27.76 28.69
C THR A 458 -15.31 -28.93 28.66
N ILE A 459 -14.11 -28.69 28.16
CA ILE A 459 -12.97 -29.59 28.29
C ILE A 459 -11.91 -28.92 29.17
N SER A 460 -11.66 -29.48 30.35
CA SER A 460 -10.68 -28.91 31.29
C SER A 460 -9.22 -29.15 30.87
N GLY A 461 -8.98 -30.08 29.93
CA GLY A 461 -7.66 -30.32 29.36
C GLY A 461 -7.48 -31.77 28.91
N GLY A 462 -6.23 -32.23 28.84
CA GLY A 462 -5.89 -33.60 28.39
C GLY A 462 -5.46 -33.66 26.94
N LEU A 463 -5.50 -34.85 26.35
CA LEU A 463 -5.09 -35.11 24.98
C LEU A 463 -6.22 -35.79 24.20
N ASN A 464 -6.65 -35.19 23.10
CA ASN A 464 -7.62 -35.77 22.18
C ASN A 464 -8.96 -36.11 22.83
N ASN A 465 -9.51 -35.21 23.63
CA ASN A 465 -10.87 -35.35 24.17
C ASN A 465 -11.88 -34.59 23.30
N ASP A 466 -13.09 -35.10 23.20
CA ASP A 466 -14.18 -34.54 22.39
C ASP A 466 -15.45 -34.37 23.23
N ALA A 467 -16.13 -33.24 23.10
CA ALA A 467 -17.36 -32.94 23.83
C ALA A 467 -18.44 -32.39 22.89
N PRO A 468 -19.05 -33.23 22.03
CA PRO A 468 -20.05 -32.78 21.07
C PRO A 468 -21.46 -32.64 21.66
N GLY A 469 -21.75 -33.22 22.84
CA GLY A 469 -23.03 -33.05 23.52
C GLY A 469 -23.24 -31.63 24.05
N GLU A 470 -24.46 -31.10 23.95
CA GLU A 470 -24.81 -29.81 24.58
C GLU A 470 -24.66 -29.93 26.11
N HIS A 471 -24.00 -28.94 26.71
CA HIS A 471 -23.61 -28.90 28.12
C HIS A 471 -22.77 -30.10 28.59
N ALA A 472 -22.10 -30.80 27.66
CA ALA A 472 -21.21 -31.90 27.99
C ALA A 472 -19.93 -31.43 28.69
N SER A 473 -19.31 -32.31 29.46
CA SER A 473 -18.05 -32.02 30.15
C SER A 473 -17.05 -33.15 30.07
N VAL A 474 -15.80 -32.80 29.79
CA VAL A 474 -14.65 -33.70 29.95
C VAL A 474 -13.60 -33.03 30.84
N ASN A 475 -13.40 -33.56 32.04
CA ASN A 475 -12.43 -32.98 32.99
C ASN A 475 -10.98 -33.27 32.60
N GLY A 476 -10.74 -34.23 31.71
CA GLY A 476 -9.44 -34.50 31.12
C GLY A 476 -9.23 -35.96 30.72
N GLY A 477 -7.98 -36.37 30.60
CA GLY A 477 -7.60 -37.73 30.17
C GLY A 477 -7.18 -37.80 28.70
N TYR A 478 -7.30 -38.99 28.11
CA TYR A 478 -6.86 -39.27 26.75
C TYR A 478 -7.93 -40.01 25.94
N ASP A 479 -8.29 -39.50 24.76
CA ASP A 479 -9.28 -40.12 23.88
C ASP A 479 -10.65 -40.32 24.57
N ASN A 480 -11.16 -39.34 25.33
CA ASN A 480 -12.52 -39.45 25.90
C ASN A 480 -13.53 -38.62 25.11
N THR A 481 -14.77 -39.10 25.02
CA THR A 481 -15.87 -38.45 24.31
C THR A 481 -17.08 -38.28 25.23
N ALA A 482 -17.69 -37.09 25.24
CA ALA A 482 -18.94 -36.81 25.93
C ALA A 482 -20.04 -36.44 24.92
N ASN A 483 -20.70 -37.46 24.36
CA ASN A 483 -21.67 -37.33 23.27
C ASN A 483 -23.08 -36.92 23.73
N GLY A 484 -23.50 -37.37 24.92
CA GLY A 484 -24.84 -37.10 25.43
C GLY A 484 -25.02 -35.64 25.88
N GLU A 485 -26.24 -35.11 25.74
CA GLU A 485 -26.62 -33.84 26.35
C GLU A 485 -26.47 -33.96 27.88
N PHE A 486 -25.75 -33.02 28.50
CA PHE A 486 -25.27 -33.08 29.89
C PHE A 486 -24.41 -34.32 30.23
N GLY A 487 -23.80 -34.96 29.23
CA GLY A 487 -22.86 -36.07 29.41
C GLY A 487 -21.57 -35.62 30.11
N SER A 488 -21.02 -36.43 31.00
CA SER A 488 -19.81 -36.08 31.74
C SER A 488 -18.80 -37.23 31.79
N VAL A 489 -17.57 -36.93 31.42
CA VAL A 489 -16.41 -37.81 31.64
C VAL A 489 -15.43 -37.11 32.59
N LEU A 490 -15.27 -37.67 33.79
CA LEU A 490 -14.39 -37.08 34.81
C LEU A 490 -12.90 -37.36 34.53
N GLY A 491 -12.58 -38.33 33.68
CA GLY A 491 -11.21 -38.63 33.24
C GLY A 491 -11.04 -40.02 32.64
N GLY A 492 -9.80 -40.49 32.58
CA GLY A 492 -9.46 -41.84 32.09
C GLY A 492 -9.06 -41.87 30.61
N ARG A 493 -9.28 -43.01 29.96
CA ARG A 493 -8.88 -43.28 28.58
C ARG A 493 -10.03 -43.89 27.77
N TYR A 494 -10.27 -43.48 26.53
CA TYR A 494 -11.25 -44.16 25.65
C TYR A 494 -12.68 -44.24 26.22
N ASN A 495 -13.08 -43.32 27.09
CA ASN A 495 -14.42 -43.38 27.67
C ASN A 495 -15.42 -42.59 26.82
N ASP A 496 -16.65 -43.09 26.71
CA ASP A 496 -17.75 -42.51 25.94
C ASP A 496 -19.00 -42.36 26.82
N ALA A 497 -19.36 -41.11 27.14
CA ALA A 497 -20.61 -40.75 27.81
C ALA A 497 -21.69 -40.42 26.77
N GLY A 498 -22.31 -41.47 26.20
CA GLY A 498 -23.28 -41.40 25.09
C GLY A 498 -24.71 -41.00 25.46
N GLY A 499 -25.17 -41.37 26.66
CA GLY A 499 -26.54 -41.11 27.11
C GLY A 499 -26.74 -39.68 27.64
N MET A 500 -27.98 -39.17 27.56
CA MET A 500 -28.37 -37.93 28.24
C MET A 500 -28.13 -38.05 29.75
N PHE A 501 -27.50 -37.05 30.38
CA PHE A 501 -27.08 -37.07 31.79
C PHE A 501 -26.15 -38.24 32.18
N SER A 502 -25.52 -38.92 31.22
CA SER A 502 -24.63 -40.03 31.52
C SER A 502 -23.32 -39.54 32.16
N VAL A 503 -22.78 -40.33 33.09
CA VAL A 503 -21.55 -40.00 33.81
C VAL A 503 -20.59 -41.17 33.80
N VAL A 504 -19.39 -40.95 33.24
CA VAL A 504 -18.25 -41.86 33.35
C VAL A 504 -17.23 -41.25 34.31
N VAL A 505 -17.07 -41.87 35.48
CA VAL A 505 -16.14 -41.38 36.53
C VAL A 505 -14.67 -41.57 36.14
N GLY A 506 -14.37 -42.55 35.29
CA GLY A 506 -13.02 -42.82 34.77
C GLY A 506 -12.81 -44.30 34.43
N GLY A 507 -11.59 -44.67 34.06
CA GLY A 507 -11.25 -46.02 33.61
C GLY A 507 -10.77 -46.04 32.17
N SER A 508 -10.84 -47.20 31.51
CA SER A 508 -10.44 -47.39 30.11
C SER A 508 -11.55 -48.06 29.30
N ALA A 509 -11.94 -47.47 28.17
CA ALA A 509 -12.89 -48.06 27.21
C ALA A 509 -14.31 -48.30 27.75
N TRP A 510 -14.82 -47.42 28.60
CA TRP A 510 -16.20 -47.49 29.09
C TRP A 510 -17.16 -46.73 28.19
N GLN A 511 -18.29 -47.34 27.83
CA GLN A 511 -19.37 -46.69 27.10
C GLN A 511 -20.65 -46.72 27.95
N THR A 512 -21.32 -45.58 28.10
CA THR A 512 -22.58 -45.47 28.84
C THR A 512 -23.66 -44.78 28.03
N ASP A 513 -24.67 -45.54 27.62
CA ASP A 513 -25.85 -45.02 26.90
C ASP A 513 -27.08 -44.82 27.81
N ILE A 514 -26.91 -44.97 29.13
CA ILE A 514 -28.02 -45.03 30.10
C ILE A 514 -28.27 -43.63 30.68
N GLU A 515 -29.51 -43.15 30.53
CA GLU A 515 -30.07 -42.01 31.25
C GLU A 515 -30.14 -42.36 32.74
N LEU A 516 -29.39 -41.63 33.59
CA LEU A 516 -29.50 -41.82 35.03
C LEU A 516 -30.87 -41.25 35.49
N ALA A 517 -31.90 -42.10 35.49
CA ALA A 517 -33.21 -41.77 36.01
C ALA A 517 -33.07 -41.33 37.49
N ILE A 518 -33.28 -40.05 37.74
CA ILE A 518 -33.25 -39.44 39.06
C ILE A 518 -34.23 -40.21 39.97
N LEU A 519 -33.72 -40.86 41.01
CA LEU A 519 -34.57 -41.37 42.10
C LEU A 519 -35.31 -40.16 42.73
N PRO A 520 -36.63 -40.22 42.93
CA PRO A 520 -37.36 -39.10 43.54
C PRO A 520 -36.86 -38.85 44.98
N PRO A 521 -36.91 -37.59 45.45
CA PRO A 521 -36.38 -37.23 46.76
C PRO A 521 -37.10 -37.99 47.89
N LEU A 522 -36.32 -38.50 48.84
CA LEU A 522 -36.78 -39.15 50.08
C LEU A 522 -37.48 -38.19 51.03
#